data_AF-A0A9D7QZ83-F1
#
_entry.id   AF-A0A9D7QZ83-F1
#
_cell.length_a   1.000
_cell.length_b   1.000
_cell.length_c   1.000
_cell.angle_alpha   90.00
_cell.angle_beta   90.00
_cell.angle_gamma   90.00
#
_symmetry.space_group_name_H-M   'P 1'
#
loop_
_entity.id
_entity.type
_entity.pdbx_description
1 polymer ?
#
loop_
_entity_poly.entity_id
_entity_poly.type
_entity_poly.pdbx_seq_one_letter_code
_entity_poly.pdbx_strand_id
1 'polypeptide(L)' 'MRTSNNGLNWSSSAVGITGVNISRLLSKDGLLFCVTYDNVFRSTDQGDSWTSLGLNDQYNVDLISYRDYIYALSF' A
#
# COMPACT_ATOMS: atom_id res chain seq x y z
N MET A 1 2.91 0.90 10.73
CA MET A 1 3.46 -0.04 11.73
C MET A 1 2.73 -1.36 11.58
N ARG A 2 3.39 -2.49 11.86
CA ARG A 2 2.83 -3.85 11.74
C ARG A 2 2.93 -4.60 13.06
N THR A 3 1.99 -5.51 13.30
CA THR A 3 2.00 -6.46 14.41
C THR A 3 1.71 -7.87 13.88
N SER A 4 2.27 -8.89 14.53
CA SER A 4 1.94 -10.31 14.33
C SER A 4 1.43 -10.98 15.59
N ASN A 5 1.30 -10.23 16.69
CA ASN A 5 0.96 -10.74 18.01
C ASN A 5 -0.23 -9.99 18.60
N ASN A 6 -1.27 -9.78 17.79
CA ASN A 6 -2.53 -9.15 18.19
C ASN A 6 -2.37 -7.75 18.81
N GLY A 7 -1.41 -6.96 18.32
CA GLY A 7 -1.21 -5.57 18.73
C GLY A 7 -0.39 -5.39 20.01
N LEU A 8 0.17 -6.46 20.57
CA LEU A 8 1.04 -6.36 21.76
C LEU A 8 2.36 -5.65 21.45
N ASN A 9 2.93 -5.90 20.26
CA ASN A 9 4.13 -5.21 19.78
C ASN A 9 3.92 -4.73 18.34
N TRP A 10 4.53 -3.59 18.02
CA TRP A 10 4.49 -2.97 16.71
C TRP A 10 5.91 -2.73 16.19
N SER A 11 6.14 -3.05 14.92
CA SER A 11 7.39 -2.74 14.22
C SER A 11 7.15 -1.76 13.07
N SER A 12 8.20 -1.03 12.70
CA SER A 12 8.17 -0.18 11.50
C SER A 12 7.94 -1.03 10.26
N SER A 13 6.98 -0.64 9.43
CA SER A 13 6.50 -1.41 8.26
C SER A 13 6.47 -0.54 7.00
N ALA A 14 7.35 0.45 6.93
CA ALA A 14 7.37 1.49 5.88
C ALA A 14 8.65 1.46 5.03
N VAL A 15 9.41 0.36 5.10
CA VAL A 15 10.64 0.22 4.32
C VAL A 15 10.30 0.23 2.83
N GLY A 16 10.89 1.17 2.09
CA GLY A 16 10.66 1.32 0.64
C GLY A 16 9.48 2.23 0.27
N ILE A 17 8.70 2.73 1.23
CA ILE A 17 7.70 3.78 0.95
C ILE A 17 8.40 5.13 0.98
N THR A 18 8.29 5.86 -0.13
CA THR A 18 8.68 7.27 -0.24
C THR A 18 7.43 8.12 -0.41
N GLY A 19 7.39 9.30 0.19
CA GLY A 19 6.18 10.15 0.22
C GLY A 19 5.43 10.04 1.54
N VAL A 20 5.21 11.17 2.20
CA VAL A 20 4.82 11.23 3.63
C VAL A 20 3.30 11.12 3.90
N ASN A 21 2.47 11.03 2.86
CA ASN A 21 1.01 10.98 3.00
C ASN A 21 0.43 9.73 2.36
N ILE A 22 0.18 8.71 3.18
CA ILE A 22 -0.56 7.51 2.78
C ILE A 22 -2.06 7.80 2.89
N SER A 23 -2.78 7.71 1.79
CA SER A 23 -4.23 7.96 1.72
C SER A 23 -5.06 6.68 1.86
N ARG A 24 -4.51 5.53 1.44
CA ARG A 24 -5.22 4.24 1.47
C ARG A 24 -4.28 3.06 1.69
N LEU A 25 -4.79 2.06 2.41
CA LEU A 25 -4.22 0.72 2.50
C LEU A 25 -5.29 -0.30 2.06
N LEU A 26 -4.94 -1.22 1.18
CA LEU A 26 -5.81 -2.28 0.66
C LEU A 26 -5.10 -3.62 0.78
N SER A 27 -5.82 -4.66 1.20
CA SER A 27 -5.33 -6.04 1.19
C SER A 27 -6.15 -6.90 0.23
N LYS A 28 -5.47 -7.81 -0.48
CA LYS A 28 -6.10 -8.78 -1.37
C LYS A 28 -5.19 -9.96 -1.64
N ASP A 29 -5.69 -11.18 -1.43
CA ASP A 29 -5.00 -12.43 -1.77
C ASP A 29 -3.56 -12.52 -1.25
N GLY A 30 -3.32 -12.03 -0.02
CA GLY A 30 -2.01 -11.99 0.61
C GLY A 30 -1.09 -10.84 0.19
N LEU A 31 -1.52 -10.03 -0.79
CA LEU A 31 -0.86 -8.80 -1.18
C LEU A 31 -1.40 -7.61 -0.38
N LEU A 32 -0.51 -6.65 -0.11
CA LEU A 32 -0.89 -5.35 0.40
C LEU A 32 -0.57 -4.27 -0.63
N PHE A 33 -1.41 -3.26 -0.69
CA PHE A 33 -1.25 -2.08 -1.54
C PHE A 33 -1.41 -0.84 -0.71
N CYS A 34 -0.50 0.10 -0.90
CA CYS A 34 -0.46 1.38 -0.20
C CYS A 34 -0.48 2.49 -1.25
N VAL A 35 -1.40 3.44 -1.10
CA VAL A 35 -1.48 4.60 -1.97
C VAL A 35 -0.91 5.80 -1.25
N THR A 36 0.07 6.44 -1.86
CA THR A 36 0.56 7.76 -1.48
C THR A 36 -0.03 8.82 -2.41
N TYR A 37 0.20 10.09 -2.08
CA TYR A 37 -0.25 11.20 -2.92
C TYR A 37 0.22 11.11 -4.39
N ASP A 38 1.39 10.53 -4.60
CA ASP A 38 2.14 10.51 -5.86
C ASP A 38 2.39 9.10 -6.40
N ASN A 39 2.01 8.04 -5.69
CA ASN A 39 2.40 6.69 -6.08
C ASN A 39 1.51 5.60 -5.48
N VAL A 40 1.66 4.40 -6.02
CA VAL A 40 1.12 3.18 -5.42
C VAL A 40 2.26 2.22 -5.17
N PHE A 41 2.31 1.68 -3.97
CA PHE A 41 3.27 0.67 -3.54
C PHE A 41 2.56 -0.65 -3.31
N ARG A 42 3.26 -1.76 -3.59
CA ARG A 42 2.82 -3.11 -3.30
C ARG A 42 3.81 -3.80 -2.36
N SER A 43 3.28 -4.57 -1.43
CA SER A 43 4.03 -5.53 -0.63
C SER A 43 3.52 -6.94 -0.89
N THR A 44 4.46 -7.88 -1.02
CA THR A 44 4.24 -9.34 -1.13
C THR A 44 4.64 -10.07 0.15
N ASP A 45 5.10 -9.36 1.17
CA ASP A 45 5.68 -9.85 2.42
C ASP A 45 4.95 -9.27 3.64
N GLN A 46 3.63 -9.05 3.49
CA GLN A 46 2.76 -8.57 4.57
C GLN A 46 3.15 -7.21 5.16
N GLY A 47 3.81 -6.36 4.37
CA GLY A 47 4.18 -4.99 4.72
C GLY A 47 5.57 -4.85 5.35
N ASP A 48 6.40 -5.89 5.28
CA ASP A 48 7.81 -5.79 5.70
C ASP A 48 8.62 -4.95 4.71
N SER A 49 8.35 -5.07 3.41
CA SER A 49 8.93 -4.23 2.36
C SER A 49 7.90 -3.85 1.29
N TRP A 50 8.15 -2.69 0.66
CA TRP A 50 7.26 -2.11 -0.33
C TRP A 50 8.02 -1.80 -1.61
N THR A 51 7.42 -2.14 -2.74
CA THR A 51 7.93 -1.83 -4.09
C THR A 51 6.96 -0.89 -4.79
N SER A 52 7.46 0.21 -5.35
CA SER A 52 6.67 1.12 -6.17
C SER A 52 6.16 0.41 -7.43
N LEU A 53 4.92 0.70 -7.82
CA LEU A 53 4.32 0.25 -9.08
C LEU A 53 4.58 1.23 -10.24
N GLY A 54 5.34 2.30 -10.02
CA GLY A 54 5.76 3.23 -11.06
C GLY A 54 4.65 4.19 -11.52
N LEU A 55 3.68 4.49 -10.65
CA LEU A 55 2.58 5.43 -10.95
C LEU A 55 2.92 6.87 -10.54
N ASN A 56 4.20 7.25 -10.66
CA ASN A 56 4.82 8.43 -10.03
C ASN A 56 4.29 9.81 -10.48
N ASP A 57 3.41 9.85 -11.48
CA ASP A 57 2.86 11.09 -12.06
C ASP A 57 1.33 11.13 -12.01
N GLN A 58 0.71 10.21 -11.26
CA GLN A 58 -0.74 10.17 -11.04
C GLN A 58 -1.05 10.76 -9.68
N TYR A 59 -1.44 12.03 -9.66
CA TYR A 59 -1.91 12.68 -8.45
C TYR A 59 -3.30 12.20 -8.09
N ASN A 60 -3.55 11.97 -6.79
CA ASN A 60 -4.85 11.54 -6.27
C ASN A 60 -5.35 10.21 -6.84
N VAL A 61 -4.54 9.16 -6.68
CA VAL A 61 -5.01 7.80 -6.96
C VAL A 61 -5.87 7.29 -5.80
N ASP A 62 -6.92 6.55 -6.13
CA ASP A 62 -7.62 5.67 -5.21
C ASP A 62 -7.55 4.21 -5.69
N LEU A 63 -7.61 3.28 -4.75
CA LEU A 63 -7.65 1.84 -5.07
C LEU A 63 -8.97 1.22 -4.62
N ILE A 64 -9.64 0.56 -5.54
CA ILE A 64 -10.79 -0.30 -5.23
C ILE A 64 -10.49 -1.74 -5.67
N SER A 65 -11.04 -2.70 -4.94
CA SER A 65 -10.99 -4.10 -5.35
C SER A 65 -12.39 -4.59 -5.73
N TYR A 66 -12.46 -5.39 -6.80
CA TYR A 66 -13.69 -6.09 -7.18
C TYR A 66 -13.34 -7.43 -7.83
N ARG A 67 -13.89 -8.51 -7.27
CA ARG A 67 -13.56 -9.91 -7.65
C ARG A 67 -12.07 -10.16 -7.62
N ASP A 68 -11.44 -10.48 -8.75
CA ASP A 68 -10.02 -10.79 -8.89
C ASP A 68 -9.17 -9.56 -9.29
N TYR A 69 -9.83 -8.42 -9.54
CA TYR A 69 -9.16 -7.21 -10.02
C TYR A 69 -8.98 -6.15 -8.93
N ILE A 70 -7.93 -5.35 -9.09
CA ILE A 70 -7.71 -4.09 -8.38
C ILE A 70 -7.71 -2.99 -9.44
N TYR A 71 -8.47 -1.94 -9.20
CA TYR A 71 -8.57 -0.79 -10.08
C TYR A 71 -7.95 0.42 -9.39
N ALA A 72 -7.11 1.13 -10.14
CA ALA A 72 -6.65 2.46 -9.79
C ALA A 72 -7.58 3.49 -10.44
N LEU A 73 -8.11 4.39 -9.64
CA LEU A 73 -8.94 5.51 -10.09
C LEU A 73 -8.16 6.80 -9.88
N SER A 74 -8.08 7.65 -10.89
CA SER A 74 -7.45 8.98 -10.82
C SER A 74 -8.53 10.06 -10.95
N PHE A 75 -8.41 11.16 -10.21
CA PHE A 75 -9.37 12.27 -10.23
C PHE A 75 -8.71 13.65 -10.09
#